data_AF-A0A093W7G0-F1
#
_entry.id   AF-A0A093W7G0-F1
#
_cell.length_a   1.000
_cell.length_b   1.000
_cell.length_c   1.000
_cell.angle_alpha   90.00
_cell.angle_beta   90.00
_cell.angle_gamma   90.00
#
_symmetry.space_group_name_H-M   'P 1'
#
loop_
_entity.id
_entity.type
_entity.pdbx_description
1 polymer ?
#
loop_
_entity_poly.entity_id
_entity_poly.type
_entity_poly.pdbx_seq_one_letter_code
_entity_poly.pdbx_strand_id
1 'polypeptide(L)'
;FLEKHNAKQFPELLKLVQELQSKNTHQYVGSLIKKDLSKSYVRLEVICDRKGFWLKPHCDIKEKLLSCLLFVNRFGESEKLGTDFYNTKLELVKTVPYKNNYGYFFSSDENSWHGMEKKEIKKDRRCIQINYVTFKTDWPVL
;
A
#
# COMPACT_ATOMS: atom_id res chain seq x y z
N PHE A 1 -11.33 4.41 4.40
CA PHE A 1 -10.85 3.14 4.98
C PHE A 1 -11.91 2.07 4.84
N LEU A 2 -11.51 0.80 4.72
CA LEU A 2 -12.42 -0.33 4.91
C LEU A 2 -12.45 -0.71 6.39
N GLU A 3 -13.62 -0.60 7.00
CA GLU A 3 -13.88 -0.79 8.43
C GLU A 3 -15.19 -1.58 8.61
N LYS A 4 -15.44 -2.14 9.80
CA LYS A 4 -16.62 -3.00 10.03
C LYS A 4 -17.93 -2.33 9.65
N HIS A 5 -18.06 -1.04 9.91
CA HIS A 5 -19.28 -0.28 9.65
C HIS A 5 -19.61 -0.15 8.15
N ASN A 6 -18.60 -0.18 7.27
CA ASN A 6 -18.78 -0.02 5.82
C ASN A 6 -18.43 -1.28 5.00
N ALA A 7 -17.82 -2.30 5.61
CA ALA A 7 -17.30 -3.46 4.88
C ALA A 7 -18.36 -4.22 4.07
N LYS A 8 -19.62 -4.23 4.53
CA LYS A 8 -20.74 -4.85 3.80
C LYS A 8 -21.03 -4.17 2.46
N GLN A 9 -20.65 -2.90 2.29
CA GLN A 9 -20.80 -2.17 1.03
C GLN A 9 -19.70 -2.53 0.01
N PHE A 10 -18.61 -3.14 0.48
CA PHE A 10 -17.43 -3.46 -0.33
C PHE A 10 -17.01 -4.94 -0.17
N PRO A 11 -17.88 -5.90 -0.56
CA PRO A 11 -17.67 -7.32 -0.27
C PRO A 11 -16.37 -7.87 -0.87
N GLU A 12 -15.93 -7.39 -2.04
CA GLU A 12 -14.68 -7.85 -2.65
C GLU A 12 -13.43 -7.33 -1.91
N LEU A 13 -13.48 -6.11 -1.36
CA LEU A 13 -12.39 -5.61 -0.51
C LEU A 13 -12.36 -6.34 0.83
N LEU A 14 -13.53 -6.71 1.37
CA LEU A 14 -13.61 -7.53 2.57
C LEU A 14 -13.01 -8.92 2.34
N LYS A 15 -13.32 -9.58 1.21
CA LYS A 15 -12.68 -10.86 0.85
C LYS A 15 -11.16 -10.74 0.76
N LEU A 16 -10.66 -9.66 0.16
CA LEU A 16 -9.21 -9.41 0.10
C LEU A 16 -8.60 -9.28 1.50
N VAL A 17 -9.24 -8.55 2.41
CA VAL A 17 -8.78 -8.45 3.82
C VAL A 17 -8.80 -9.81 4.50
N GLN A 18 -9.86 -10.61 4.33
CA GLN A 18 -9.97 -11.95 4.91
C GLN A 18 -8.87 -12.90 4.38
N GLU A 19 -8.58 -12.82 3.09
CA GLU A 19 -7.49 -13.59 2.47
C GLU A 19 -6.13 -13.21 3.08
N LEU A 20 -5.87 -11.90 3.24
CA LEU A 20 -4.65 -11.40 3.88
C LEU A 20 -4.55 -11.80 5.36
N GLN A 21 -5.67 -11.91 6.07
CA GLN A 21 -5.70 -12.41 7.46
C GLN A 21 -5.45 -13.92 7.54
N SER A 22 -5.61 -14.67 6.45
CA SER A 22 -5.47 -16.12 6.47
C SER A 22 -4.06 -16.54 6.84
N LYS A 23 -3.96 -17.65 7.59
CA LYS A 23 -2.69 -18.19 8.07
C LYS A 23 -1.69 -18.40 6.93
N ASN A 24 -2.13 -19.01 5.84
CA ASN A 24 -1.28 -19.30 4.69
C ASN A 24 -0.70 -18.02 4.08
N THR A 25 -1.54 -17.00 3.91
CA THR A 25 -1.14 -15.76 3.22
C THR A 25 -0.25 -14.89 4.10
N HIS A 26 -0.61 -14.62 5.36
CA HIS A 26 0.25 -13.79 6.21
C HIS A 26 1.59 -14.47 6.52
N GLN A 27 1.65 -15.81 6.61
CA GLN A 27 2.90 -16.55 6.79
C GLN A 27 3.77 -16.48 5.53
N TYR A 28 3.18 -16.68 4.35
CA TYR A 28 3.90 -16.57 3.08
C TYR A 28 4.45 -15.16 2.88
N VAL A 29 3.62 -14.13 3.03
CA VAL A 29 4.06 -12.73 2.93
C VAL A 29 5.13 -12.42 3.97
N GLY A 30 4.93 -12.83 5.22
CA GLY A 30 5.91 -12.67 6.29
C GLY A 30 7.27 -13.29 5.96
N SER A 31 7.28 -14.47 5.32
CA SER A 31 8.52 -15.12 4.87
C SER A 31 9.26 -14.32 3.80
N LEU A 32 8.55 -13.67 2.88
CA LEU A 32 9.16 -12.88 1.80
C LEU A 32 9.88 -11.64 2.36
N ILE A 33 9.31 -11.01 3.39
CA ILE A 33 9.89 -9.83 4.04
C ILE A 33 10.69 -10.14 5.30
N LYS A 34 10.81 -11.42 5.65
CA LYS A 34 11.49 -11.91 6.87
C LYS A 34 10.99 -11.24 8.16
N LYS A 35 9.66 -11.06 8.28
CA LYS A 35 8.99 -10.55 9.49
C LYS A 35 7.83 -11.47 9.88
N ASP A 36 7.60 -11.60 11.19
CA ASP A 36 6.38 -12.22 11.69
C ASP A 36 5.22 -11.22 11.60
N LEU A 37 4.14 -11.64 10.94
CA LEU A 37 2.90 -10.88 10.80
C LEU A 37 1.78 -11.42 11.69
N SER A 38 2.03 -12.47 12.48
CA SER A 38 1.09 -12.95 13.48
C SER A 38 0.78 -11.86 14.52
N LYS A 39 -0.45 -11.83 15.04
CA LYS A 39 -0.93 -10.84 16.03
C LYS A 39 -0.88 -9.39 15.57
N SER A 40 -0.61 -9.14 14.29
CA SER A 40 -0.72 -7.83 13.67
C SER A 40 -2.17 -7.56 13.26
N TYR A 41 -2.39 -6.45 12.56
CA TYR A 41 -3.68 -6.06 12.03
C TYR A 41 -3.56 -5.67 10.56
N VAL A 42 -4.50 -6.10 9.74
CA VAL A 42 -4.63 -5.62 8.36
C VAL A 42 -5.28 -4.24 8.37
N ARG A 43 -4.76 -3.32 7.57
CA ARG A 43 -5.37 -2.00 7.31
C ARG A 43 -5.50 -1.84 5.80
N LEU A 44 -6.71 -1.59 5.32
CA LEU A 44 -6.98 -1.34 3.90
C LEU A 44 -7.57 0.05 3.70
N GLU A 45 -6.98 0.79 2.78
CA GLU A 45 -7.37 2.14 2.38
C GLU A 45 -7.57 2.20 0.87
N VAL A 46 -8.65 2.84 0.43
CA VAL A 46 -8.91 3.13 -0.99
C VAL A 46 -8.54 4.58 -1.24
N ILE A 47 -7.62 4.80 -2.16
CA ILE A 47 -7.02 6.11 -2.44
C ILE A 47 -7.45 6.55 -3.84
N CYS A 48 -7.72 7.85 -3.98
CA CYS A 48 -8.04 8.49 -5.26
C CYS A 48 -7.40 9.88 -5.32
N ASP A 49 -6.15 9.91 -5.78
CA ASP A 49 -5.41 11.16 -5.94
C ASP A 49 -5.92 11.92 -7.16
N ARG A 50 -6.03 13.25 -7.01
CA ARG A 50 -6.53 14.16 -8.04
C ARG A 50 -5.42 15.09 -8.53
N LYS A 51 -5.73 15.89 -9.55
CA LYS A 51 -4.80 16.88 -10.12
C LYS A 51 -4.11 17.70 -9.03
N GLY A 52 -2.79 17.77 -9.10
CA GLY A 52 -1.95 18.52 -8.17
C GLY A 52 -1.52 17.75 -6.92
N PHE A 53 -2.01 16.53 -6.71
CA PHE A 53 -1.52 15.67 -5.63
C PHE A 53 -0.05 15.29 -5.86
N TRP A 54 0.70 15.27 -4.75
CA TRP A 54 2.05 14.77 -4.65
C TRP A 54 2.31 14.43 -3.19
N LEU A 55 3.35 13.64 -2.95
CA LEU A 55 3.73 13.21 -1.62
C LEU A 55 5.24 13.29 -1.47
N LYS A 56 5.68 14.08 -0.49
CA LYS A 56 7.11 14.23 -0.18
C LYS A 56 7.75 12.86 0.14
N PRO A 57 9.04 12.66 -0.18
CA PRO A 57 9.78 11.49 0.27
C PRO A 57 9.65 11.32 1.80
N HIS A 58 9.32 10.12 2.24
CA HIS A 58 9.18 9.76 3.65
C HIS A 58 9.49 8.28 3.87
N CYS A 59 9.77 7.93 5.12
CA CYS A 59 9.74 6.57 5.60
C CYS A 59 8.46 6.36 6.42
N ASP A 60 7.98 5.14 6.46
CA ASP A 60 6.81 4.77 7.24
C ASP A 60 7.10 4.74 8.74
N ILE A 61 6.04 4.86 9.55
CA ILE A 61 6.12 4.67 11.00
C ILE A 61 6.49 3.22 11.35
N LYS A 62 7.18 3.02 12.47
CA LYS A 62 7.68 1.70 12.92
C LYS A 62 6.55 0.68 13.16
N GLU A 63 5.33 1.16 13.45
CA GLU A 63 4.16 0.32 13.67
C GLU A 63 3.65 -0.32 12.38
N LYS A 64 4.08 0.15 11.20
CA LYS A 64 3.83 -0.55 9.94
C LYS A 64 4.90 -1.63 9.76
N LEU A 65 4.47 -2.89 9.77
CA LEU A 65 5.35 -4.03 9.51
C LEU A 65 5.59 -4.19 8.00
N LEU A 66 4.54 -3.96 7.21
CA LEU A 66 4.54 -4.02 5.75
C LEU A 66 3.68 -2.88 5.18
N SER A 67 4.16 -2.32 4.07
CA SER A 67 3.41 -1.41 3.23
C SER A 67 3.29 -1.96 1.82
N CYS A 68 2.06 -1.98 1.31
CA CYS A 68 1.70 -2.43 -0.02
C CYS A 68 0.81 -1.40 -0.69
N LEU A 69 1.04 -1.16 -1.97
CA LEU A 69 0.18 -0.33 -2.79
C LEU A 69 -0.14 -1.07 -4.10
N LEU A 70 -1.42 -1.36 -4.28
CA LEU A 70 -1.96 -1.94 -5.51
C LEU A 70 -2.54 -0.82 -6.38
N PHE A 71 -2.14 -0.80 -7.64
CA PHE A 71 -2.50 0.21 -8.62
C PHE A 71 -3.75 -0.18 -9.41
N VAL A 72 -4.68 0.77 -9.53
CA VAL A 72 -5.96 0.62 -10.23
C VAL A 72 -6.03 1.62 -11.39
N ASN A 73 -5.19 1.44 -12.41
CA ASN A 73 -5.12 2.32 -13.57
C ASN A 73 -6.15 1.94 -14.67
N ARG A 74 -7.43 2.11 -14.38
CA ARG A 74 -8.51 1.74 -15.31
C ARG A 74 -8.69 2.70 -16.49
N PHE A 75 -8.05 3.87 -16.47
CA PHE A 75 -8.24 4.94 -17.47
C PHE A 75 -6.99 5.24 -18.30
N GLY A 76 -5.95 4.41 -18.22
CA GLY A 76 -4.73 4.60 -19.02
C GLY A 76 -3.97 5.87 -18.65
N GLU A 77 -3.97 6.24 -17.37
CA GLU A 77 -3.09 7.28 -16.84
C GLU A 77 -1.62 6.91 -17.07
N SER A 78 -0.74 7.91 -17.04
CA SER A 78 0.69 7.72 -17.26
C SER A 78 1.28 6.69 -16.30
N GLU A 79 2.06 5.73 -16.80
CA GLU A 79 2.78 4.77 -15.93
C GLU A 79 3.78 5.46 -15.00
N LYS A 80 4.20 6.71 -15.32
CA LYS A 80 5.05 7.51 -14.43
C LYS A 80 4.36 7.88 -13.12
N LEU A 81 3.04 7.74 -13.00
CA LEU A 81 2.29 8.09 -11.79
C LEU A 81 2.44 7.09 -10.64
N GLY A 82 3.27 6.06 -10.75
CA GLY A 82 3.45 5.14 -9.63
C GLY A 82 4.36 5.71 -8.55
N THR A 83 4.69 4.86 -7.58
CA THR A 83 5.49 5.27 -6.43
C THR A 83 6.94 5.49 -6.82
N ASP A 84 7.50 6.59 -6.33
CA ASP A 84 8.91 6.92 -6.43
C ASP A 84 9.66 6.36 -5.23
N PHE A 85 10.77 5.67 -5.49
CA PHE A 85 11.72 5.18 -4.50
C PHE A 85 13.00 5.99 -4.57
N TYR A 86 13.52 6.33 -3.40
CA TYR A 86 14.69 7.17 -3.25
C TYR A 86 15.78 6.42 -2.50
N ASN A 87 17.04 6.81 -2.71
CA ASN A 87 18.14 6.37 -1.86
C ASN A 87 18.21 7.21 -0.57
N THR A 88 19.18 6.92 0.29
CA THR A 88 19.39 7.64 1.56
C THR A 88 19.81 9.10 1.41
N LYS A 89 20.22 9.52 0.19
CA LYS A 89 20.48 10.92 -0.17
C LYS A 89 19.24 11.63 -0.74
N LEU A 90 18.08 10.96 -0.74
CA LEU A 90 16.82 11.42 -1.33
C LEU A 90 16.89 11.62 -2.86
N GLU A 91 17.81 10.93 -3.54
CA GLU A 91 17.89 10.91 -4.99
C GLU A 91 16.94 9.84 -5.53
N LEU A 92 16.16 10.18 -6.57
CA LEU A 92 15.22 9.24 -7.21
C LEU A 92 15.98 8.06 -7.82
N VAL A 93 15.68 6.86 -7.36
CA VAL A 93 16.28 5.61 -7.87
C VAL A 93 15.37 4.96 -8.92
N LYS A 94 14.06 4.90 -8.63
CA LYS A 94 13.11 4.19 -9.48
C LYS A 94 11.69 4.68 -9.25
N THR A 95 10.90 4.71 -10.31
CA THR A 95 9.44 4.79 -10.23
C THR A 95 8.83 3.43 -10.56
N VAL A 96 7.99 2.89 -9.69
CA VAL A 96 7.20 1.69 -10.00
C VAL A 96 6.16 2.08 -11.06
N PRO A 97 5.99 1.33 -12.16
CA PRO A 97 5.03 1.72 -13.19
C PRO A 97 3.58 1.61 -12.70
N TYR A 98 2.79 2.67 -12.86
CA TYR A 98 1.36 2.72 -12.54
C TYR A 98 0.53 1.93 -13.55
N LYS A 99 0.61 0.61 -13.48
CA LYS A 99 -0.16 -0.32 -14.31
C LYS A 99 -1.39 -0.82 -13.58
N ASN A 100 -2.47 -1.10 -14.31
CA ASN A 100 -3.66 -1.69 -13.70
C ASN A 100 -3.37 -3.10 -13.19
N ASN A 101 -3.87 -3.45 -12.00
CA ASN A 101 -3.66 -4.76 -11.37
C ASN A 101 -2.16 -5.08 -11.19
N TYR A 102 -1.40 -4.07 -10.81
CA TYR A 102 0.02 -4.16 -10.53
C TYR A 102 0.31 -3.48 -9.19
N GLY A 103 1.47 -3.71 -8.61
CA GLY A 103 1.79 -3.10 -7.34
C GLY A 103 3.12 -3.57 -6.80
N TYR A 104 3.36 -3.20 -5.57
CA TYR A 104 4.57 -3.57 -4.83
C TYR A 104 4.24 -3.61 -3.35
N PHE A 105 5.10 -4.30 -2.61
CA PHE A 105 5.14 -4.19 -1.16
C PHE A 105 6.58 -4.19 -0.68
N PHE A 106 6.79 -3.66 0.52
CA PHE A 106 8.08 -3.62 1.18
C PHE A 106 7.89 -3.64 2.70
N SER A 107 8.94 -4.06 3.39
CA SER A 107 9.04 -3.92 4.83
C SER A 107 9.41 -2.48 5.15
N SER A 108 8.69 -1.84 6.07
CA SER A 108 9.07 -0.51 6.55
C SER A 108 10.39 -0.59 7.33
N ASP A 109 11.31 0.30 6.97
CA ASP A 109 12.61 0.51 7.63
C ASP A 109 13.05 1.99 7.50
N GLU A 110 14.15 2.37 8.16
CA GLU A 110 14.69 3.74 8.16
C GLU A 110 15.21 4.22 6.79
N ASN A 111 15.47 3.30 5.86
CA ASN A 111 15.99 3.55 4.53
C ASN A 111 14.94 3.36 3.42
N SER A 112 13.70 3.03 3.77
CA SER A 112 12.60 2.74 2.86
C SER A 112 11.94 4.01 2.30
N TRP A 113 12.77 4.94 1.82
CA TRP A 113 12.34 6.24 1.32
C TRP A 113 11.48 6.10 0.07
N HIS A 114 10.25 6.59 0.17
CA HIS A 114 9.31 6.57 -0.95
C HIS A 114 8.40 7.80 -0.94
N GLY A 115 7.77 8.06 -2.07
CA GLY A 115 6.88 9.20 -2.26
C GLY A 115 6.22 9.20 -3.62
N MET A 116 5.75 10.38 -4.02
CA MET A 116 5.24 10.64 -5.35
C MET A 116 5.57 12.08 -5.72
N GLU A 117 6.48 12.26 -6.68
CA GLU A 117 6.79 13.59 -7.19
C GLU A 117 5.57 14.25 -7.84
N LYS A 118 5.62 15.59 -7.96
CA LYS A 118 4.59 16.34 -8.68
C LYS A 118 4.56 15.89 -10.14
N LYS A 119 3.47 15.25 -10.53
CA LYS A 119 3.24 14.71 -11.86
C LYS A 119 1.84 15.07 -12.32
N GLU A 120 1.63 15.12 -13.63
CA GLU A 120 0.30 15.38 -14.18
C GLU A 120 -0.60 14.15 -13.98
N ILE A 121 -1.69 14.32 -13.22
CA ILE A 121 -2.83 13.40 -13.17
C ILE A 121 -3.93 14.00 -14.03
N LYS A 122 -4.35 13.29 -15.08
CA LYS A 122 -5.35 13.80 -16.04
C LYS A 122 -6.79 13.64 -15.51
N LYS A 123 -7.07 12.56 -14.77
CA LYS A 123 -8.38 12.19 -14.25
C LYS A 123 -8.31 11.77 -12.77
N ASP A 124 -7.70 10.63 -12.48
CA ASP A 124 -7.41 10.17 -11.13
C ASP A 124 -6.35 9.07 -11.10
N ARG A 125 -5.53 9.09 -10.06
CA ARG A 125 -4.66 7.98 -9.69
C ARG A 125 -5.30 7.24 -8.52
N ARG A 126 -5.82 6.05 -8.81
CA ARG A 126 -6.47 5.16 -7.84
C ARG A 126 -5.52 4.08 -7.36
N CYS A 127 -5.51 3.86 -6.05
CA CYS A 127 -4.75 2.79 -5.42
C CYS A 127 -5.54 2.12 -4.30
N ILE A 128 -5.20 0.88 -4.00
CA ILE A 128 -5.58 0.20 -2.76
C ILE A 128 -4.32 0.08 -1.93
N GLN A 129 -4.25 0.79 -0.81
CA GLN A 129 -3.15 0.68 0.13
C GLN A 129 -3.48 -0.37 1.17
N ILE A 130 -2.53 -1.28 1.40
CA ILE A 130 -2.64 -2.38 2.34
C ILE A 130 -1.44 -2.31 3.28
N ASN A 131 -1.68 -2.40 4.57
CA ASN A 131 -0.63 -2.47 5.58
C ASN A 131 -0.89 -3.64 6.53
N TYR A 132 0.19 -4.28 6.99
CA TYR A 132 0.17 -5.01 8.27
C TYR A 132 0.73 -4.08 9.32
N VAL A 133 -0.01 -3.87 10.41
CA VAL A 133 0.33 -2.90 11.46
C VAL A 133 0.25 -3.51 12.86
N THR A 134 0.97 -2.95 13.83
CA THR A 134 0.95 -3.42 15.23
C THR A 134 -0.14 -2.76 16.08
N PHE A 135 -0.66 -1.60 15.67
CA PHE A 135 -1.79 -0.97 16.36
C PHE A 135 -3.12 -1.58 15.94
N LYS A 136 -4.09 -1.52 16.85
CA LYS A 136 -5.41 -2.14 16.65
C LYS A 136 -6.15 -1.52 15.46
N THR A 137 -6.64 -2.36 14.58
CA THR A 137 -7.67 -2.05 13.57
C THR A 137 -8.85 -3.01 13.73
N ASP A 138 -9.84 -2.88 12.85
CA ASP A 138 -10.96 -3.80 12.78
C ASP A 138 -10.61 -5.23 12.31
N TRP A 139 -9.41 -5.42 11.76
CA TRP A 139 -9.02 -6.64 11.02
C TRP A 139 -7.79 -7.32 11.63
N PRO A 140 -7.90 -7.97 12.81
CA PRO A 140 -6.78 -8.66 13.45
C PRO A 140 -6.31 -9.88 12.66
N VAL A 141 -5.00 -10.12 12.59
CA VAL A 141 -4.40 -11.36 12.11
C VAL A 141 -4.27 -12.32 13.29
N LEU A 142 -5.05 -13.41 13.26
CA LEU A 142 -5.15 -14.40 14.35
C LEU A 142 -4.15 -15.53 14.20
#